data_AF-A0AAW9SGQ3-F1
#
_entry.id   AF-A0AAW9SGQ3-F1
#
_cell.length_a   1.000
_cell.length_b   1.000
_cell.length_c   1.000
_cell.angle_alpha   90.00
_cell.angle_beta   90.00
_cell.angle_gamma   90.00
#
_symmetry.space_group_name_H-M   'P 1'
#
loop_
_entity.id
_entity.type
_entity.pdbx_description
1 polymer ?
#
loop_
_entity_poly.entity_id
_entity_poly.type
_entity_poly.pdbx_seq_one_letter_code
_entity_poly.pdbx_strand_id
1 'polypeptide(L)'
;MSLIEGAQNPDEAKAFYDWVLTAEVQNMMPDAGSFQLPSNASATPPKEAPDLSKINLIDYDFAEYGSAERRKELLARWDSEVGSLPLQ
;
A
#
# COMPACT_ATOMS: atom_id res chain seq x y z
N MET A 1 1.86 2.57 5.67
CA MET A 1 1.56 3.61 6.68
C MET A 1 2.88 4.16 7.20
N SER A 2 2.90 5.37 7.75
CA SER A 2 4.12 6.02 8.26
C SER A 2 3.80 6.89 9.47
N LEU A 3 4.72 6.96 10.43
CA LEU A 3 4.71 7.97 11.50
C LEU A 3 5.51 9.18 11.03
N ILE A 4 5.02 10.38 11.34
CA ILE A 4 5.66 11.63 10.90
C ILE A 4 6.58 12.15 12.01
N GLU A 5 7.81 12.50 11.63
CA GLU A 5 8.76 13.12 12.55
C GLU A 5 8.25 14.49 13.03
N GLY A 6 8.32 14.75 14.34
CA GLY A 6 7.79 15.97 14.93
C GLY A 6 6.26 16.07 14.94
N ALA A 7 5.53 14.96 14.75
CA ALA A 7 4.08 14.94 14.87
C ALA A 7 3.63 15.45 16.25
N GLN A 8 2.52 16.19 16.28
CA GLN A 8 1.97 16.79 17.50
C GLN A 8 1.57 15.74 18.56
N ASN A 9 1.15 14.55 18.13
CA ASN A 9 0.63 13.48 18.98
C ASN A 9 1.34 12.15 18.63
N PRO A 10 2.63 11.98 18.99
CA PRO A 10 3.45 10.85 18.55
C PRO A 10 3.02 9.53 19.21
N ASP A 11 2.58 9.58 20.47
CA ASP A 11 2.20 8.39 21.23
C ASP A 11 0.86 7.82 20.73
N GLU A 12 -0.11 8.68 20.45
CA GLU A 12 -1.39 8.31 19.86
C GLU A 12 -1.24 7.80 18.44
N ALA A 13 -0.35 8.41 17.65
CA ALA A 13 -0.04 7.92 16.31
C ALA A 13 0.54 6.50 16.35
N LYS A 14 1.43 6.22 17.33
CA LYS A 14 1.95 4.87 17.55
C LYS A 14 0.86 3.91 18.01
N ALA A 15 0.02 4.30 18.96
CA ALA A 15 -1.10 3.48 19.42
C ALA A 15 -2.05 3.12 18.28
N PHE A 16 -2.35 4.07 17.40
CA PHE A 16 -3.14 3.83 16.19
C PHE A 16 -2.44 2.87 15.22
N TYR A 17 -1.13 3.04 15.02
CA TYR A 17 -0.32 2.19 14.16
C TYR A 17 -0.34 0.73 14.63
N ASP A 18 -0.19 0.50 15.93
CA ASP A 18 -0.23 -0.84 16.52
C ASP A 18 -1.65 -1.44 16.42
N TRP A 19 -2.68 -0.64 16.71
CA TRP A 19 -4.08 -1.07 16.66
C TRP A 19 -4.53 -1.48 15.25
N VAL A 20 -4.26 -0.67 14.23
CA VAL A 20 -4.75 -0.92 12.86
C VAL A 20 -4.07 -2.12 12.19
N LEU A 21 -2.94 -2.59 12.72
CA LEU A 21 -2.24 -3.79 12.24
C LEU A 21 -2.71 -5.09 12.92
N THR A 22 -3.60 -5.00 13.90
CA THR A 22 -4.18 -6.20 14.53
C THR A 22 -5.08 -6.97 13.55
N ALA A 23 -5.14 -8.29 13.71
CA ALA A 23 -6.01 -9.13 12.88
C ALA A 23 -7.49 -8.79 13.08
N GLU A 24 -7.89 -8.48 14.33
CA GLU A 24 -9.24 -8.01 14.66
C GLU A 24 -9.61 -6.82 13.79
N VAL A 25 -8.80 -5.77 13.80
CA VAL A 25 -9.11 -4.53 13.07
C VAL A 25 -9.09 -4.74 11.57
N GLN A 26 -8.12 -5.49 11.04
CA GLN A 26 -8.07 -5.79 9.61
C GLN A 26 -9.27 -6.62 9.13
N ASN A 27 -9.84 -7.49 9.98
CA ASN A 27 -11.05 -8.24 9.65
C ASN A 27 -12.32 -7.37 9.55
N MET A 28 -12.34 -6.20 10.19
CA MET A 28 -13.48 -5.27 10.15
C MET A 28 -13.44 -4.34 8.92
N MET A 29 -12.28 -4.21 8.27
CA MET A 29 -12.08 -3.28 7.14
C MET A 29 -13.08 -3.47 5.98
N PRO A 30 -13.49 -4.70 5.61
CA PRO A 30 -14.49 -4.91 4.56
C PRO A 30 -15.85 -4.27 4.87
N ASP A 31 -16.23 -4.17 6.15
CA ASP A 31 -17.48 -3.51 6.57
C ASP A 31 -17.47 -2.01 6.26
N ALA A 32 -16.29 -1.42 6.14
CA ALA A 32 -16.05 -0.05 5.71
C ALA A 32 -15.78 0.08 4.19
N GLY A 33 -15.97 -1.00 3.41
CA GLY A 33 -15.72 -1.01 1.97
C GLY A 33 -14.25 -1.16 1.57
N SER A 34 -13.39 -1.63 2.47
CA SER A 34 -11.96 -1.86 2.23
C SER A 34 -11.71 -3.34 1.95
N PHE A 35 -11.54 -3.68 0.67
CA PHE A 35 -11.43 -5.06 0.16
C PHE A 35 -10.01 -5.49 -0.21
N GLN A 36 -8.99 -4.76 0.25
CA GLN A 36 -7.60 -5.13 0.04
C GLN A 36 -7.27 -6.44 0.79
N LEU A 37 -6.22 -7.14 0.32
CA LEU A 37 -5.69 -8.27 1.07
C LEU A 37 -5.08 -7.77 2.40
N PRO A 38 -5.46 -8.36 3.55
CA PRO A 38 -4.86 -8.03 4.83
C PRO A 38 -3.35 -8.29 4.85
N SER A 39 -2.59 -7.43 5.52
CA SER A 39 -1.16 -7.64 5.73
C SER A 39 -0.86 -8.53 6.94
N ASN A 40 -1.80 -8.63 7.88
CA ASN A 40 -1.69 -9.52 9.01
C ASN A 40 -2.07 -10.95 8.59
N ALA A 41 -1.13 -11.89 8.71
CA ALA A 41 -1.34 -13.29 8.30
C ALA A 41 -2.44 -14.03 9.07
N SER A 42 -2.86 -13.52 10.23
CA SER A 42 -3.97 -14.10 11.03
C SER A 42 -5.34 -13.51 10.67
N ALA A 43 -5.39 -12.47 9.82
CA ALA A 43 -6.65 -11.92 9.32
C ALA A 43 -7.23 -12.79 8.19
N THR A 44 -8.54 -12.77 8.04
CA THR A 44 -9.28 -13.46 6.99
C THR A 44 -9.47 -12.51 5.81
N PRO A 45 -8.95 -12.84 4.62
CA PRO A 45 -9.20 -12.05 3.43
C PRO A 45 -10.69 -11.90 3.11
N PRO A 46 -11.16 -10.73 2.66
CA PRO A 46 -12.53 -10.58 2.17
C PRO A 46 -12.76 -11.42 0.91
N LYS A 47 -14.01 -11.78 0.63
CA LYS A 47 -14.36 -12.61 -0.54
C LYS A 47 -14.07 -11.91 -1.87
N GLU A 48 -14.07 -10.59 -1.84
CA GLU A 48 -13.79 -9.69 -2.95
C GLU A 48 -12.28 -9.59 -3.25
N ALA A 49 -11.42 -9.94 -2.29
CA ALA A 49 -9.98 -9.92 -2.50
C ALA A 49 -9.55 -11.07 -3.44
N PRO A 50 -8.53 -10.83 -4.29
CA PRO A 50 -8.00 -11.87 -5.15
C PRO A 50 -7.27 -12.96 -4.35
N ASP A 51 -7.37 -14.20 -4.82
CA ASP A 51 -6.57 -15.32 -4.33
C ASP A 51 -5.17 -15.26 -4.93
N LEU A 52 -4.20 -14.77 -4.14
CA LEU A 52 -2.82 -14.61 -4.61
C LEU A 52 -2.14 -15.93 -5.02
N SER A 53 -2.59 -17.08 -4.50
CA SER A 53 -2.02 -18.39 -4.89
C SER A 53 -2.27 -18.75 -6.35
N LYS A 54 -3.24 -18.09 -6.98
CA LYS A 54 -3.63 -18.28 -8.38
C LYS A 54 -3.06 -17.21 -9.31
N ILE A 55 -2.26 -16.29 -8.79
CA ILE A 55 -1.73 -15.15 -9.53
C ILE A 55 -0.22 -15.28 -9.64
N ASN A 56 0.30 -15.12 -10.86
CA ASN A 56 1.74 -15.03 -11.08
C ASN A 56 2.24 -13.64 -10.70
N LEU A 57 2.76 -13.50 -9.48
CA LEU A 57 3.27 -12.24 -8.95
C LEU A 57 4.76 -12.09 -9.25
N ILE A 58 5.17 -10.87 -9.57
CA ILE A 58 6.59 -10.51 -9.55
C ILE A 58 7.04 -10.29 -8.10
N ASP A 59 8.33 -10.49 -7.84
CA ASP A 59 8.96 -10.06 -6.59
C ASP A 59 9.21 -8.55 -6.66
N TYR A 60 8.21 -7.76 -6.26
CA TYR A 60 8.28 -6.31 -6.38
C TYR A 60 9.28 -5.73 -5.37
N ASP A 61 10.37 -5.15 -5.88
CA ASP A 61 11.39 -4.52 -5.04
C ASP A 61 10.92 -3.14 -4.52
N PHE A 62 10.32 -3.14 -3.33
CA PHE A 62 9.87 -1.90 -2.69
C PHE A 62 10.99 -0.92 -2.36
N ALA A 63 12.23 -1.38 -2.17
CA ALA A 63 13.35 -0.50 -1.84
C ALA A 63 13.83 0.26 -3.07
N GLU A 64 14.01 -0.43 -4.20
CA GLU A 64 14.38 0.17 -5.48
C GLU A 64 13.31 1.17 -5.94
N TYR A 65 12.06 0.70 -6.07
CA TYR A 65 10.97 1.51 -6.62
C TYR A 65 10.37 2.51 -5.61
N GLY A 66 10.71 2.38 -4.33
CA GLY A 66 10.36 3.34 -3.28
C GLY A 66 11.36 4.50 -3.16
N SER A 67 12.53 4.41 -3.79
CA SER A 67 13.54 5.48 -3.74
C SER A 67 13.09 6.74 -4.49
N ALA A 68 13.54 7.89 -4.00
CA ALA A 68 13.19 9.18 -4.60
C ALA A 68 13.81 9.32 -6.00
N GLU A 69 15.04 8.84 -6.16
CA GLU A 69 15.81 8.84 -7.39
C GLU A 69 15.09 8.01 -8.47
N ARG A 70 14.76 6.75 -8.17
CA ARG A 70 14.11 5.85 -9.12
C ARG A 70 12.72 6.35 -9.50
N ARG A 71 11.96 6.83 -8.52
CA ARG A 71 10.64 7.44 -8.77
C ARG A 71 10.75 8.63 -9.71
N LYS A 72 11.71 9.52 -9.50
CA LYS A 72 11.90 10.72 -10.34
C LYS A 72 12.28 10.35 -11.77
N GLU A 73 13.19 9.40 -11.95
CA GLU A 73 13.60 8.90 -13.26
C GLU A 73 12.41 8.31 -14.04
N LEU A 74 11.65 7.42 -13.41
CA LEU A 74 10.50 6.75 -14.05
C LEU A 74 9.40 7.74 -14.46
N LEU A 75 9.09 8.72 -13.60
CA LEU A 75 8.10 9.75 -13.91
C LEU A 75 8.55 10.65 -15.07
N ALA A 76 9.81 11.11 -15.05
CA ALA A 76 10.34 11.94 -16.13
C ALA A 76 10.30 11.22 -17.49
N ARG A 77 10.60 9.92 -17.48
CA ARG A 77 10.50 9.09 -18.69
C ARG A 77 9.05 8.94 -19.16
N TRP A 78 8.11 8.68 -18.25
CA TRP A 78 6.69 8.59 -18.58
C TRP A 78 6.17 9.90 -19.20
N ASP A 79 6.50 11.05 -18.61
CA ASP A 79 6.10 12.36 -19.14
C ASP A 79 6.63 12.57 -20.56
N SER A 80 7.88 12.20 -20.83
CA SER A 80 8.53 12.38 -22.13
C SER A 80 8.04 11.41 -23.21
N GLU A 81 7.73 10.16 -22.85
CA GLU A 81 7.48 9.08 -23.82
C GLU A 81 5.99 8.76 -23.98
N VAL A 82 5.16 9.05 -22.98
CA VAL A 82 3.77 8.59 -22.93
C VAL A 82 2.81 9.74 -22.59
N GLY A 83 3.01 10.40 -21.46
CA GLY A 83 2.06 11.37 -20.89
C GLY A 83 1.84 12.63 -21.73
N SER A 84 2.84 13.02 -22.52
CA SER A 84 2.79 14.19 -23.41
C SER A 84 2.27 13.88 -24.82
N LEU A 85 2.00 12.61 -25.15
CA LEU A 85 1.45 12.24 -26.45
C LEU A 85 -0.06 12.57 -26.51
N PRO A 86 -0.58 13.06 -27.65
CA PRO A 86 -2.02 13.28 -27.82
C PRO A 86 -2.79 11.96 -27.62
N LEU A 87 -3.91 12.01 -26.91
CA LEU A 87 -4.85 10.89 -26.87
C LEU A 87 -5.40 10.68 -28.29
N GLN A 88 -5.16 9.49 -28.85
CA GLN A 88 -5.75 9.04 -30.11
C GLN A 88 -7.21 8.64 -29.94
#